data_AF-A0A0F7KMN0-F1
#
_entry.id   AF-A0A0F7KMN0-F1
#
_cell.length_a   1.000
_cell.length_b   1.000
_cell.length_c   1.000
_cell.angle_alpha   90.00
_cell.angle_beta   90.00
_cell.angle_gamma   90.00
#
_symmetry.space_group_name_H-M   'P 1'
#
loop_
_entity.id
_entity.type
_entity.pdbx_description
1 polymer ?
#
loop_
_entity_poly.entity_id
_entity_poly.type
_entity_poly.pdbx_seq_one_letter_code
_entity_poly.pdbx_strand_id
1 'polypeptide(L)'
;MTLLHNLPDFGDLIAVTARNHAIDPSLVEKDYWIMHGIWGLQQLGFGFELKGGTSLSKGFRLIHRFSEDIDILIHPDSELPTGRNQNKRIHVDERRQFYDSLPPRLSIPGFLTAERDHNFDDERLRSAGIRLLYPELNHLPAGIKSGILLEAGFDQVSPNRPCLISS
;
A
#
# COMPACT_ATOMS: atom_id res chain seq x y z
N MET A 1 -7.56 14.91 14.92
CA MET A 1 -8.55 14.48 13.91
C MET A 1 -9.01 13.08 14.29
N THR A 2 -10.31 12.84 14.36
CA THR A 2 -10.85 11.50 14.62
C THR A 2 -10.80 10.68 13.34
N LEU A 3 -10.25 9.47 13.38
CA LEU A 3 -10.19 8.57 12.23
C LEU A 3 -11.52 7.80 12.13
N LEU A 4 -11.99 7.53 10.91
CA LEU A 4 -13.28 6.86 10.68
C LEU A 4 -13.35 5.49 11.37
N HIS A 5 -12.29 4.69 11.32
CA HIS A 5 -12.24 3.38 11.98
C HIS A 5 -12.25 3.42 13.52
N ASN A 6 -12.14 4.60 14.14
CA ASN A 6 -12.30 4.77 15.59
C ASN A 6 -13.74 5.10 15.99
N LEU A 7 -14.64 5.32 15.03
CA LEU A 7 -16.04 5.58 15.32
C LEU A 7 -16.74 4.27 15.70
N PRO A 8 -17.65 4.28 16.69
CA PRO A 8 -18.35 3.08 17.15
C PRO A 8 -19.24 2.46 16.07
N ASP A 9 -19.68 3.26 15.10
CA ASP A 9 -20.54 2.91 13.97
C ASP A 9 -19.76 2.70 12.66
N PHE A 10 -18.43 2.55 12.71
CA PHE A 10 -17.61 2.31 11.51
C PHE A 10 -18.06 1.05 10.75
N GLY A 11 -18.39 -0.03 11.45
CA GLY A 11 -18.94 -1.24 10.82
C GLY A 11 -20.27 -1.00 10.11
N ASP A 12 -21.14 -0.17 10.67
CA ASP A 12 -22.42 0.21 10.05
C ASP A 12 -22.18 1.04 8.79
N LEU A 13 -21.19 1.96 8.82
CA LEU A 13 -20.81 2.74 7.65
C LEU A 13 -20.32 1.86 6.50
N ILE A 14 -19.49 0.85 6.79
CA ILE A 14 -19.06 -0.14 5.79
C ILE A 14 -20.27 -0.90 5.24
N ALA A 15 -21.16 -1.39 6.10
CA ALA A 15 -22.34 -2.16 5.69
C ALA A 15 -23.34 -1.35 4.85
N VAL A 16 -23.56 -0.07 5.18
CA VAL A 16 -24.40 0.84 4.38
C VAL A 16 -23.76 1.12 3.02
N THR A 17 -22.46 1.42 2.99
CA THR A 17 -21.72 1.68 1.74
C THR A 17 -21.75 0.45 0.83
N ALA A 18 -21.47 -0.74 1.37
CA ALA A 18 -21.54 -2.02 0.67
C ALA A 18 -22.91 -2.24 0.01
N ARG A 19 -24.00 -2.05 0.77
CA ARG A 19 -25.37 -2.18 0.23
C ARG A 19 -25.67 -1.17 -0.86
N ASN A 20 -25.31 0.10 -0.67
CA ASN A 20 -25.59 1.16 -1.63
C ASN A 20 -24.87 0.96 -2.97
N HIS A 21 -23.66 0.38 -2.93
CA HIS A 21 -22.85 0.12 -4.12
C HIS A 21 -22.96 -1.31 -4.66
N ALA A 22 -23.72 -2.19 -3.99
CA ALA A 22 -23.80 -3.63 -4.29
C ALA A 22 -22.40 -4.30 -4.36
N ILE A 23 -21.53 -3.96 -3.41
CA ILE A 23 -20.17 -4.49 -3.26
C ILE A 23 -20.11 -5.32 -1.98
N ASP A 24 -19.29 -6.38 -1.96
CA ASP A 24 -19.03 -7.14 -0.75
C ASP A 24 -18.45 -6.22 0.35
N PRO A 25 -18.98 -6.24 1.59
CA PRO A 25 -18.53 -5.34 2.65
C PRO A 25 -17.04 -5.46 2.98
N SER A 26 -16.45 -6.65 2.82
CA SER A 26 -15.02 -6.85 3.02
C SER A 26 -14.17 -6.11 1.99
N LEU A 27 -14.66 -5.93 0.76
CA LEU A 27 -13.97 -5.18 -0.29
C LEU A 27 -14.07 -3.68 -0.07
N VAL A 28 -15.21 -3.20 0.44
CA VAL A 28 -15.37 -1.79 0.87
C VAL A 28 -14.43 -1.48 2.03
N GLU A 29 -14.38 -2.37 3.01
CA GLU A 29 -13.45 -2.26 4.14
C GLU A 29 -11.99 -2.23 3.68
N LYS A 30 -11.60 -3.14 2.78
CA LYS A 30 -10.23 -3.24 2.28
C LYS A 30 -9.84 -2.01 1.47
N ASP A 31 -10.74 -1.47 0.65
CA ASP A 31 -10.53 -0.22 -0.09
C ASP A 31 -10.33 0.98 0.86
N TYR A 32 -11.10 1.04 1.96
CA TYR A 32 -10.89 2.02 3.02
C TYR A 32 -9.47 1.92 3.60
N TRP A 33 -9.01 0.71 3.94
CA TRP A 33 -7.66 0.51 4.48
C TRP A 33 -6.55 0.82 3.48
N ILE A 34 -6.76 0.61 2.18
CA ILE A 34 -5.83 1.06 1.13
C ILE A 34 -5.69 2.59 1.17
N MET A 35 -6.82 3.30 1.15
CA MET A 35 -6.83 4.76 1.20
C MET A 35 -6.21 5.29 2.51
N HIS A 36 -6.49 4.62 3.62
CA HIS A 36 -5.92 4.95 4.93
C HIS A 36 -4.41 4.68 5.00
N GLY A 37 -3.92 3.61 4.35
CA GLY A 37 -2.49 3.33 4.19
C GLY A 37 -1.77 4.41 3.39
N ILE A 38 -2.34 4.83 2.25
CA ILE A 38 -1.79 5.92 1.42
C ILE A 38 -1.73 7.24 2.22
N TRP A 39 -2.81 7.57 2.94
CA TRP A 39 -2.84 8.72 3.83
C TRP A 39 -1.76 8.61 4.92
N GLY A 40 -1.60 7.43 5.52
CA GLY A 40 -0.60 7.16 6.56
C GLY A 40 0.83 7.35 6.09
N LEU A 41 1.16 6.85 4.89
CA LEU A 41 2.47 7.08 4.25
C LEU A 41 2.76 8.58 4.12
N GLN A 42 1.77 9.37 3.71
CA GLN A 42 1.89 10.82 3.62
C GLN A 42 2.08 11.48 4.99
N GLN A 43 1.33 11.06 6.02
CA GLN A 43 1.47 11.63 7.38
C GLN A 43 2.83 11.32 8.01
N LEU A 44 3.39 10.16 7.70
CA LEU A 44 4.73 9.75 8.15
C LEU A 44 5.86 10.44 7.36
N GLY A 45 5.54 11.26 6.36
CA GLY A 45 6.51 12.04 5.60
C GLY A 45 7.28 11.24 4.55
N PHE A 46 6.81 10.05 4.16
CA PHE A 46 7.45 9.29 3.09
C PHE A 46 7.31 10.04 1.76
N GLY A 47 8.42 10.15 1.04
CA GLY A 47 8.38 10.46 -0.39
C GLY A 47 7.99 9.21 -1.17
N PHE A 48 6.86 9.23 -1.87
CA PHE A 48 6.45 8.12 -2.73
C PHE A 48 5.60 8.58 -3.91
N GLU A 49 5.50 7.73 -4.93
CA GLU A 49 4.61 7.89 -6.08
C GLU A 49 3.80 6.60 -6.27
N LEU A 50 2.49 6.72 -6.51
CA LEU A 50 1.66 5.57 -6.85
C LEU A 50 1.94 5.08 -8.27
N LYS A 51 1.94 3.76 -8.45
CA LYS A 51 2.09 3.09 -9.74
C LYS A 51 0.92 2.12 -9.97
N GLY A 52 0.99 1.40 -11.09
CA GLY A 52 0.16 0.23 -11.36
C GLY A 52 -1.35 0.50 -11.38
N GLY A 53 -2.11 -0.49 -10.90
CA GLY A 53 -3.57 -0.43 -10.91
C GLY A 53 -4.14 0.68 -10.04
N THR A 54 -3.52 0.93 -8.90
CA THR A 54 -4.00 1.91 -7.91
C THR A 54 -3.88 3.35 -8.40
N SER A 55 -2.81 3.70 -9.11
CA SER A 55 -2.72 5.03 -9.73
C SER A 55 -3.74 5.21 -10.86
N LEU A 56 -3.96 4.16 -11.67
CA LEU A 56 -4.95 4.17 -12.75
C LEU A 56 -6.39 4.28 -12.23
N SER A 57 -6.72 3.62 -11.12
CA SER A 57 -8.08 3.64 -10.56
C SER A 57 -8.34 4.89 -9.70
N LYS A 58 -7.45 5.23 -8.76
CA LYS A 58 -7.70 6.26 -7.75
C LYS A 58 -7.22 7.65 -8.16
N GLY A 59 -6.15 7.74 -8.97
CA GLY A 59 -5.60 9.01 -9.44
C GLY A 59 -6.14 9.43 -10.81
N PHE A 60 -6.00 8.56 -11.81
CA PHE A 60 -6.42 8.86 -13.18
C PHE A 60 -7.87 8.48 -13.49
N ARG A 61 -8.51 7.65 -12.66
CA ARG A 61 -9.88 7.14 -12.86
C ARG A 61 -10.10 6.53 -14.25
N LEU A 62 -9.09 5.85 -14.78
CA LEU A 62 -9.10 5.21 -16.10
C LEU A 62 -9.68 3.79 -16.05
N ILE A 63 -9.68 3.16 -14.87
CA ILE A 63 -10.18 1.81 -14.67
C ILE A 63 -11.05 1.76 -13.42
N HIS A 64 -12.05 0.86 -13.44
CA HIS A 64 -12.98 0.65 -12.34
C HIS A 64 -12.93 -0.82 -11.90
N ARG A 65 -11.79 -1.23 -11.34
CA ARG A 65 -11.59 -2.55 -10.75
C ARG A 65 -11.03 -2.42 -9.34
N PHE A 66 -11.29 -3.42 -8.51
CA PHE A 66 -10.68 -3.54 -7.20
C PHE A 66 -9.16 -3.75 -7.32
N SER A 67 -8.39 -3.14 -6.41
CA SER A 67 -6.98 -3.42 -6.21
C SER A 67 -6.79 -3.91 -4.79
N GLU A 68 -6.12 -5.04 -4.62
CA GLU A 68 -5.74 -5.55 -3.30
C GLU A 68 -4.42 -4.92 -2.82
N ASP A 69 -3.60 -4.49 -3.78
CA ASP A 69 -2.22 -4.09 -3.57
C ASP A 69 -2.01 -2.61 -3.89
N ILE A 70 -0.97 -2.03 -3.28
CA ILE A 70 -0.49 -0.68 -3.54
C ILE A 70 0.91 -0.76 -4.13
N ASP A 71 1.01 -0.58 -5.44
CA ASP A 71 2.29 -0.40 -6.11
C ASP A 71 2.83 1.01 -5.87
N ILE A 72 4.02 1.13 -5.29
CA ILE A 72 4.67 2.43 -5.08
C ILE A 72 6.10 2.48 -5.62
N LEU A 73 6.49 3.66 -6.10
CA LEU A 73 7.88 4.07 -6.06
C LEU A 73 8.11 4.69 -4.68
N ILE A 74 9.09 4.18 -3.92
CA ILE A 74 9.50 4.76 -2.65
C ILE A 74 10.83 5.51 -2.82
N HIS A 75 10.94 6.70 -2.22
CA HIS A 75 12.15 7.51 -2.22
C HIS A 75 12.93 7.26 -0.92
N PRO A 76 14.11 6.62 -0.98
CA PRO A 76 14.96 6.44 0.20
C PRO A 76 15.50 7.78 0.72
N ASP A 77 15.65 7.92 2.05
CA ASP A 77 16.20 9.14 2.67
C ASP A 77 17.71 9.32 2.41
N SER A 78 18.40 8.22 2.09
CA SER A 78 19.83 8.16 1.79
C SER A 78 20.08 7.59 0.40
N GLU A 79 21.29 7.78 -0.11
CA GLU A 79 21.69 7.17 -1.36
C GLU A 79 21.57 5.63 -1.27
N LEU A 80 20.87 5.03 -2.23
CA LEU A 80 20.63 3.60 -2.32
C LEU A 80 20.90 3.16 -3.76
N PRO A 81 21.60 2.03 -3.99
CA PRO A 81 21.90 1.60 -5.34
C PRO A 81 20.65 1.04 -6.03
N THR A 82 19.94 1.87 -6.81
CA THR A 82 18.69 1.51 -7.49
C THR A 82 18.80 1.45 -9.03
N GLY A 83 19.94 1.82 -9.61
CA GLY A 83 20.16 1.83 -11.06
C GLY A 83 20.27 0.44 -11.69
N ARG A 84 19.90 0.30 -12.97
CA ARG A 84 19.78 -1.00 -13.69
C ARG A 84 21.05 -1.87 -13.66
N ASN A 85 22.23 -1.25 -13.60
CA ASN A 85 23.52 -1.95 -13.58
C ASN A 85 24.02 -2.30 -12.16
N GLN A 86 23.32 -1.84 -11.11
CA GLN A 86 23.70 -2.08 -9.72
C GLN A 86 23.20 -3.45 -9.20
N ASN A 87 23.73 -4.52 -9.79
CA ASN A 87 23.33 -5.91 -9.52
C ASN A 87 24.28 -6.71 -8.61
N LYS A 88 25.39 -6.10 -8.14
CA LYS A 88 26.32 -6.75 -7.22
C LYS A 88 25.61 -7.13 -5.91
N ARG A 89 26.06 -8.22 -5.27
CA ARG A 89 25.50 -8.71 -4.00
C ARG A 89 25.41 -7.61 -2.93
N ILE A 90 26.45 -6.80 -2.78
CA ILE A 90 26.45 -5.65 -1.86
C ILE A 90 25.28 -4.69 -2.09
N HIS A 91 24.91 -4.41 -3.35
CA HIS A 91 23.77 -3.55 -3.67
C HIS A 91 22.43 -4.20 -3.32
N VAL A 92 22.32 -5.52 -3.50
CA VAL A 92 21.12 -6.28 -3.10
C VAL A 92 21.00 -6.27 -1.58
N ASP A 93 22.10 -6.44 -0.86
CA ASP A 93 22.15 -6.42 0.61
C ASP A 93 21.80 -5.03 1.17
N GLU A 94 22.26 -3.95 0.54
CA GLU A 94 21.86 -2.57 0.88
C GLU A 94 20.35 -2.34 0.67
N ARG A 95 19.80 -2.78 -0.46
CA ARG A 95 18.34 -2.72 -0.70
C ARG A 95 17.56 -3.57 0.31
N ARG A 96 18.11 -4.72 0.71
CA ARG A 96 17.52 -5.56 1.77
C ARG A 96 17.42 -4.81 3.09
N GLN A 97 18.52 -4.21 3.53
CA GLN A 97 18.55 -3.42 4.77
C GLN A 97 17.57 -2.24 4.71
N PHE A 98 17.48 -1.57 3.57
CA PHE A 98 16.48 -0.52 3.36
C PHE A 98 15.06 -1.05 3.57
N TYR A 99 14.66 -2.13 2.88
CA TYR A 99 13.32 -2.68 3.02
C TYR A 99 13.05 -3.26 4.41
N ASP A 100 14.02 -3.91 5.05
CA ASP A 100 13.90 -4.42 6.43
C ASP A 100 13.72 -3.30 7.45
N SER A 101 14.18 -2.08 7.13
CA SER A 101 13.97 -0.91 7.97
C SER A 101 12.58 -0.27 7.84
N LEU A 102 11.79 -0.62 6.81
CA LEU A 102 10.49 0.01 6.56
C LEU A 102 9.39 -0.40 7.55
N PRO A 103 9.18 -1.69 7.89
CA PRO A 103 8.11 -2.09 8.80
C PRO A 103 8.05 -1.30 10.12
N PRO A 104 9.14 -1.10 10.89
CA PRO A 104 9.07 -0.33 12.13
C PRO A 104 8.81 1.18 11.91
N ARG A 105 9.06 1.69 10.70
CA ARG A 105 8.76 3.08 10.32
C ARG A 105 7.32 3.28 9.87
N LEU A 106 6.61 2.20 9.53
CA LEU A 106 5.23 2.20 9.05
C LEU A 106 4.22 2.09 10.20
N SER A 107 4.45 2.86 11.26
CA SER A 107 3.51 2.97 12.39
C SER A 107 2.36 3.91 12.02
N ILE A 108 1.43 3.40 11.22
CA ILE A 108 0.24 4.13 10.78
C ILE A 108 -0.90 3.89 11.78
N PRO A 109 -1.50 4.93 12.37
CA PRO A 109 -2.61 4.76 13.31
C PRO A 109 -3.74 3.90 12.73
N GLY A 110 -4.21 2.90 13.47
CA GLY A 110 -5.28 1.98 13.04
C GLY A 110 -4.79 0.67 12.43
N PHE A 111 -3.59 0.64 11.85
CA PHE A 111 -2.93 -0.63 11.49
C PHE A 111 -2.36 -1.29 12.75
N LEU A 112 -2.44 -2.61 12.81
CA LEU A 112 -1.93 -3.44 13.90
C LEU A 112 -0.41 -3.56 13.84
N THR A 113 0.12 -3.84 12.65
CA THR A 113 1.56 -3.96 12.40
C THR A 113 1.85 -3.85 10.90
N ALA A 114 3.11 -3.59 10.58
CA ALA A 114 3.67 -3.78 9.25
C ALA A 114 4.71 -4.90 9.32
N GLU A 115 4.82 -5.72 8.28
CA GLU A 115 5.80 -6.82 8.22
C GLU A 115 6.32 -7.04 6.80
N ARG A 116 7.51 -7.61 6.66
CA ARG A 116 8.03 -8.01 5.34
C ARG A 116 7.21 -9.18 4.79
N ASP A 117 6.80 -9.09 3.54
CA ASP A 117 6.21 -10.20 2.79
C ASP A 117 7.18 -10.63 1.69
N HIS A 118 8.11 -11.52 2.07
CA HIS A 118 9.18 -11.98 1.19
C HIS A 118 8.70 -12.76 -0.03
N ASN A 119 7.42 -13.15 -0.10
CA ASN A 119 6.85 -13.78 -1.30
C ASN A 119 6.75 -12.80 -2.47
N PHE A 120 6.80 -11.49 -2.20
CA PHE A 120 6.73 -10.41 -3.18
C PHE A 120 8.07 -9.67 -3.32
N ASP A 121 9.15 -10.26 -2.82
CA ASP A 121 10.50 -9.75 -3.07
C ASP A 121 10.94 -10.13 -4.49
N ASP A 122 11.41 -9.13 -5.25
CA ASP A 122 12.18 -9.38 -6.46
C ASP A 122 13.51 -10.06 -6.10
N GLU A 123 14.03 -10.92 -6.99
CA GLU A 123 15.28 -11.68 -6.78
C GLU A 123 16.46 -10.76 -6.43
N ARG A 124 16.47 -9.56 -7.01
CA ARG A 124 17.50 -8.54 -6.80
C ARG A 124 17.04 -7.43 -5.88
N LEU A 125 15.87 -7.56 -5.25
CA LEU A 125 15.24 -6.55 -4.41
C LEU A 125 15.13 -5.20 -5.12
N ARG A 126 14.74 -5.20 -6.40
CA ARG A 126 14.31 -3.99 -7.10
C ARG A 126 12.93 -3.52 -6.64
N SER A 127 12.13 -4.49 -6.21
CA SER A 127 10.90 -4.31 -5.43
C SER A 127 10.88 -5.27 -4.25
N ALA A 128 10.08 -4.95 -3.24
CA ALA A 128 9.82 -5.79 -2.08
C ALA A 128 8.41 -5.59 -1.54
N GLY A 129 7.87 -6.66 -0.96
CA GLY A 129 6.58 -6.63 -0.28
C GLY A 129 6.69 -6.21 1.17
N ILE A 130 5.81 -5.29 1.58
CA ILE A 130 5.48 -5.04 2.99
C ILE A 130 3.98 -5.21 3.17
N ARG A 131 3.55 -6.01 4.15
CA ARG A 131 2.15 -6.23 4.47
C ARG A 131 1.75 -5.32 5.64
N LEU A 132 0.72 -4.51 5.45
CA LEU A 132 0.08 -3.72 6.50
C LEU A 132 -1.14 -4.48 7.03
N LEU A 133 -1.08 -4.94 8.28
CA LEU A 133 -2.17 -5.68 8.92
C LEU A 133 -3.12 -4.71 9.64
N TYR A 134 -4.42 -4.86 9.43
CA TYR A 134 -5.47 -4.04 10.06
C TYR A 134 -6.48 -4.95 10.77
N PRO A 135 -7.26 -4.44 11.74
CA PRO A 135 -8.31 -5.22 12.39
C PRO A 135 -9.47 -5.46 11.40
N GLU A 136 -9.56 -6.67 10.85
CA GLU A 136 -10.62 -7.07 9.93
C GLU A 136 -11.99 -7.16 10.63
N LEU A 137 -13.00 -6.52 10.05
CA LEU A 137 -14.40 -6.57 10.50
C LEU A 137 -15.20 -7.64 9.75
N ASN A 138 -14.94 -7.80 8.45
CA ASN A 138 -15.65 -8.73 7.58
C ASN A 138 -14.72 -9.85 7.08
N HIS A 139 -15.28 -11.05 6.90
CA HIS A 139 -14.54 -12.16 6.33
C HIS A 139 -14.19 -11.90 4.86
N LEU A 140 -12.94 -12.14 4.48
CA LEU A 140 -12.48 -11.98 3.11
C LEU A 140 -12.98 -13.12 2.19
N PRO A 141 -13.39 -12.82 0.95
CA PRO A 141 -13.74 -13.84 -0.04
C PRO A 141 -12.54 -14.74 -0.37
N ALA A 142 -12.82 -15.96 -0.82
CA ALA A 142 -11.78 -16.88 -1.24
C ALA A 142 -10.89 -16.26 -2.34
N GLY A 143 -9.57 -16.29 -2.13
CA GLY A 143 -8.58 -15.74 -3.05
C GLY A 143 -8.09 -14.33 -2.73
N ILE A 144 -8.75 -13.60 -1.82
CA ILE A 144 -8.28 -12.31 -1.30
C ILE A 144 -7.43 -12.54 -0.06
N LYS A 145 -6.22 -11.97 0.00
CA LYS A 145 -5.33 -12.14 1.17
C LYS A 145 -5.65 -11.12 2.25
N SER A 146 -5.33 -11.46 3.49
CA SER A 146 -5.41 -10.54 4.63
C SER A 146 -4.40 -9.39 4.51
N GLY A 147 -4.73 -8.25 5.10
CA GLY A 147 -3.90 -7.04 5.11
C GLY A 147 -3.74 -6.37 3.74
N ILE A 148 -3.05 -5.23 3.69
CA ILE A 148 -2.78 -4.50 2.45
C ILE A 148 -1.33 -4.74 2.05
N LEU A 149 -1.10 -5.21 0.82
CA LEU A 149 0.25 -5.32 0.29
C LEU A 149 0.73 -3.96 -0.22
N LEU A 150 1.88 -3.53 0.26
CA LEU A 150 2.65 -2.43 -0.30
C LEU A 150 3.81 -3.04 -1.10
N GLU A 151 3.70 -2.98 -2.43
CA GLU A 151 4.79 -3.35 -3.33
C GLU A 151 5.67 -2.12 -3.56
N ALA A 152 6.70 -1.99 -2.72
CA ALA A 152 7.63 -0.87 -2.77
C ALA A 152 8.76 -1.18 -3.76
N GLY A 153 9.06 -0.23 -4.66
CA GLY A 153 10.18 -0.35 -5.58
C GLY A 153 10.78 1.00 -5.95
N PHE A 154 11.73 1.00 -6.90
CA PHE A 154 12.48 2.20 -7.27
C PHE A 154 12.26 2.67 -8.71
N ASP A 155 11.59 1.86 -9.54
CA ASP A 155 11.40 2.19 -10.95
C ASP A 155 10.37 3.29 -11.14
N GLN A 156 10.83 4.39 -11.76
CA GLN A 156 10.00 5.51 -12.16
C GLN A 156 9.18 5.17 -13.39
N VAL A 157 7.90 5.53 -13.35
CA VAL A 157 6.98 5.38 -14.47
C VAL A 157 6.79 6.75 -15.13
N SER A 158 6.97 6.80 -16.45
CA SER A 158 6.78 8.01 -17.26
C SER A 158 5.67 7.79 -18.29
N PRO A 159 4.77 8.77 -18.51
CA PRO A 159 4.67 10.04 -17.79
C PRO A 159 4.11 9.85 -16.37
N ASN A 160 4.61 10.63 -15.41
CA ASN A 160 3.99 10.83 -14.09
C ASN A 160 3.59 12.29 -13.93
N ARG A 161 2.53 12.54 -13.16
CA ARG A 161 2.08 13.88 -12.81
C ARG A 161 1.38 13.87 -11.44
N PRO A 162 1.41 14.99 -10.70
CA PRO A 162 0.58 15.12 -9.50
C PRO A 162 -0.90 14.96 -9.82
N CYS A 163 -1.59 14.12 -9.05
CA CYS A 163 -3.04 13.89 -9.15
C CYS A 163 -3.63 13.88 -7.73
N LEU A 164 -4.85 14.39 -7.58
CA LEU A 164 -5.64 14.11 -6.37
C LEU A 164 -6.09 12.65 -6.41
N ILE A 165 -5.96 11.96 -5.30
CA ILE A 165 -6.39 10.56 -5.14
C ILE A 165 -7.79 10.59 -4.53
N SER A 166 -8.71 9.82 -5.10
CA SER A 166 -10.05 9.62 -4.55
C SER A 166 -10.42 8.16 -4.57
N SER A 167 -11.22 7.75 -3.57
CA SER A 167 -11.91 6.47 -3.58
C SER A 167 -12.94 6.38 -4.70
#